data_AF-A0A4P6LR29-F1
#
_entry.id   AF-A0A4P6LR29-F1
#
_cell.length_a   1.000
_cell.length_b   1.000
_cell.length_c   1.000
_cell.angle_alpha   90.00
_cell.angle_beta   90.00
_cell.angle_gamma   90.00
#
_symmetry.space_group_name_H-M   'P 1'
#
loop_
_entity.id
_entity.type
_entity.pdbx_description
1 polymer ?
#
loop_
_entity_poly.entity_id
_entity_poly.type
_entity_poly.pdbx_seq_one_letter_code
_entity_poly.pdbx_strand_id
1 'polypeptide(L)'
;MCEKIIFDYSKLKGKIIEKFKTQGNFAAANQLSDRSMSLKLNNGIGLSQEEILKWCKLLDIEISDIPVYFFIQKVSKTKLSREDT
;
A
#
# COMPACT_ATOMS: atom_id res chain seq x y z
N MET A 1 3.21 -12.81 20.97
CA MET A 1 2.21 -12.14 20.11
C MET A 1 2.97 -11.69 18.87
N CYS A 2 2.67 -12.21 17.67
CA CYS A 2 3.30 -11.69 16.46
C CYS A 2 2.70 -10.31 16.17
N GLU A 3 3.50 -9.26 16.28
CA GLU A 3 3.09 -7.93 15.87
C GLU A 3 2.83 -7.93 14.36
N LYS A 4 1.58 -7.68 13.96
CA LYS A 4 1.25 -7.55 12.55
C LYS A 4 1.72 -6.17 12.08
N ILE A 5 2.79 -6.15 11.29
CA ILE A 5 3.22 -4.94 10.58
C ILE A 5 2.13 -4.59 9.55
N ILE A 6 1.63 -3.36 9.61
CA ILE A 6 0.59 -2.84 8.72
C ILE A 6 1.16 -1.62 8.00
N PHE A 7 1.00 -1.57 6.68
CA PHE A 7 1.40 -0.44 5.86
C PHE A 7 0.20 0.47 5.56
N ASP A 8 0.46 1.77 5.52
CA ASP A 8 -0.49 2.80 5.09
C ASP A 8 -0.37 3.03 3.59
N TYR A 9 -1.38 2.56 2.86
CA TYR A 9 -1.49 2.74 1.41
C TYR A 9 -2.40 3.91 1.02
N SER A 10 -2.69 4.86 1.92
CA SER A 10 -3.60 5.98 1.62
C SER A 10 -3.10 6.83 0.45
N LYS A 11 -1.79 7.13 0.41
CA LYS A 11 -1.17 7.89 -0.70
C LYS A 11 -1.23 7.11 -2.02
N LEU A 12 -0.98 5.80 -1.97
CA LEU A 12 -1.06 4.90 -3.12
C LEU A 12 -2.49 4.81 -3.67
N LYS A 13 -3.49 4.66 -2.78
CA LYS A 13 -4.92 4.67 -3.13
C LYS A 13 -5.32 5.99 -3.79
N GLY A 14 -4.85 7.12 -3.26
CA GLY A 14 -5.07 8.45 -3.86
C GLY A 14 -4.56 8.52 -5.30
N LYS A 15 -3.28 8.16 -5.53
CA LYS A 15 -2.66 8.16 -6.86
C LYS A 15 -3.40 7.25 -7.86
N ILE A 16 -3.89 6.09 -7.40
CA ILE A 16 -4.71 5.18 -8.22
C ILE A 16 -6.00 5.88 -8.67
N ILE A 17 -6.72 6.55 -7.77
CA ILE A 17 -7.96 7.25 -8.12
C ILE A 17 -7.69 8.45 -9.04
N GLU A 18 -6.63 9.21 -8.80
CA GLU A 18 -6.25 10.35 -9.65
C GLU A 18 -6.02 9.92 -11.11
N LYS A 19 -5.27 8.83 -11.32
CA LYS A 19 -4.88 8.36 -12.66
C LYS A 19 -5.92 7.45 -13.32
N PHE A 20 -6.45 6.47 -12.59
CA PHE A 20 -7.34 5.42 -13.12
C PHE A 20 -8.82 5.59 -12.78
N LYS A 21 -9.18 6.65 -12.02
CA LYS A 21 -10.54 6.97 -11.53
C LYS A 21 -11.10 6.02 -10.48
N THR A 22 -10.87 4.71 -10.60
CA THR A 22 -11.33 3.70 -9.64
C THR A 22 -10.24 2.65 -9.39
N GLN A 23 -10.33 1.94 -8.25
CA GLN A 23 -9.44 0.81 -7.98
C GLN A 23 -9.68 -0.36 -8.95
N GLY A 24 -10.92 -0.57 -9.41
CA GLY A 24 -11.25 -1.62 -10.38
C GLY A 24 -10.63 -1.38 -11.75
N ASN A 25 -10.62 -0.12 -12.23
CA ASN A 25 -9.94 0.23 -13.47
C ASN A 25 -8.43 -0.01 -13.38
N PHE A 26 -7.82 0.28 -12.23
CA PHE A 26 -6.42 -0.04 -11.99
C PHE A 26 -6.18 -1.56 -11.90
N ALA A 27 -7.09 -2.32 -11.28
CA ALA A 27 -7.02 -3.78 -11.25
C ALA A 27 -7.04 -4.36 -12.67
N ALA A 28 -7.97 -3.92 -13.51
CA ALA A 28 -8.06 -4.31 -14.91
C ALA A 28 -6.77 -3.96 -15.70
N ALA A 29 -6.27 -2.72 -15.58
CA ALA A 29 -5.02 -2.30 -16.22
C ALA A 29 -3.80 -3.10 -15.74
N ASN A 30 -3.82 -3.53 -14.47
CA ASN A 30 -2.77 -4.31 -13.85
C ASN A 30 -2.96 -5.83 -14.02
N GLN A 31 -4.00 -6.28 -14.73
CA GLN A 31 -4.33 -7.69 -14.95
C GLN A 31 -4.54 -8.46 -13.64
N LEU A 32 -5.20 -7.82 -12.67
CA LEU A 32 -5.60 -8.41 -11.39
C LEU A 32 -7.13 -8.41 -11.27
N SER A 33 -7.67 -9.35 -10.49
CA SER A 33 -9.04 -9.26 -10.03
C SER A 33 -9.21 -8.18 -8.97
N ASP A 34 -10.40 -7.58 -8.88
CA ASP A 34 -10.74 -6.61 -7.84
C ASP A 34 -10.49 -7.15 -6.43
N ARG A 35 -10.75 -8.46 -6.23
CA ARG A 35 -10.46 -9.16 -4.98
C ARG A 35 -8.98 -9.12 -4.64
N SER A 36 -8.11 -9.46 -5.60
CA SER A 36 -6.65 -9.44 -5.40
C SER A 36 -6.16 -8.02 -5.11
N MET A 37 -6.65 -7.03 -5.86
CA MET A 37 -6.34 -5.62 -5.65
C MET A 37 -6.72 -5.16 -4.24
N SER A 38 -7.95 -5.47 -3.81
CA SER A 38 -8.44 -5.14 -2.47
C SER A 38 -7.61 -5.80 -1.36
N LEU A 39 -7.27 -7.09 -1.51
CA LEU A 39 -6.41 -7.79 -0.53
C LEU A 39 -5.04 -7.14 -0.41
N LYS A 40 -4.42 -6.73 -1.52
CA LYS A 40 -3.11 -6.04 -1.51
C LYS A 40 -3.20 -4.66 -0.85
N LEU A 41 -4.16 -3.84 -1.28
CA LEU A 41 -4.36 -2.48 -0.76
C LEU A 41 -4.86 -2.42 0.69
N ASN A 42 -5.29 -3.55 1.26
CA ASN A 42 -5.77 -3.65 2.64
C ASN A 42 -4.89 -4.55 3.53
N ASN A 43 -3.62 -4.80 3.15
CA ASN A 43 -2.67 -5.61 3.93
C ASN A 43 -3.16 -7.05 4.20
N GLY A 44 -4.00 -7.60 3.32
CA GLY A 44 -4.42 -9.00 3.32
C GLY A 44 -3.38 -9.92 2.67
N ILE A 45 -2.71 -9.45 1.62
CA ILE A 45 -1.59 -10.13 0.96
C ILE A 45 -0.51 -9.09 0.66
N GLY A 46 0.76 -9.49 0.74
CA GLY A 46 1.91 -8.63 0.41
C GLY A 46 1.99 -8.26 -1.07
N LEU A 47 2.80 -7.25 -1.34
CA LEU A 47 3.24 -6.86 -2.69
C LEU A 47 4.66 -7.38 -2.92
N SER A 48 4.89 -8.05 -4.05
CA SER A 48 6.24 -8.43 -4.47
C SER A 48 7.01 -7.23 -5.01
N GLN A 49 8.34 -7.34 -5.11
CA GLN A 49 9.17 -6.27 -5.67
C GLN A 49 8.81 -5.99 -7.14
N GLU A 50 8.53 -7.06 -7.92
CA GLU A 50 8.10 -6.95 -9.31
C GLU A 50 6.75 -6.23 -9.43
N GLU A 51 5.83 -6.49 -8.50
CA GLU A 51 4.56 -5.78 -8.44
C GLU A 51 4.76 -4.31 -8.12
N ILE A 52 5.58 -3.97 -7.12
CA ILE A 52 5.89 -2.57 -6.78
C ILE A 52 6.44 -1.84 -8.00
N LEU A 53 7.43 -2.41 -8.70
CA LEU A 53 8.01 -1.81 -9.89
C LEU A 53 7.00 -1.67 -11.04
N LYS A 54 6.14 -2.67 -11.25
CA LYS A 54 5.06 -2.62 -12.25
C LYS A 54 4.06 -1.50 -11.91
N TRP A 55 3.67 -1.39 -10.65
CA TRP A 55 2.72 -0.36 -10.20
C TRP A 55 3.33 1.03 -10.33
N CYS A 56 4.62 1.20 -10.05
CA CYS A 56 5.31 2.47 -10.26
C CYS A 56 5.24 2.92 -11.71
N LYS A 57 5.51 2.01 -12.66
CA LYS A 57 5.36 2.28 -14.10
C LYS A 57 3.92 2.63 -14.48
N LEU A 58 2.94 1.89 -13.97
CA LEU A 58 1.53 2.14 -14.28
C LEU A 58 1.02 3.44 -13.66
N LEU A 59 1.56 3.88 -12.53
CA LEU A 59 1.10 5.05 -11.78
C LEU A 59 1.97 6.31 -12.00
N ASP A 60 3.00 6.22 -12.84
CA ASP A 60 4.05 7.25 -12.98
C ASP A 60 4.59 7.70 -11.62
N ILE A 61 5.01 6.72 -10.81
CA ILE A 61 5.70 6.96 -9.54
C ILE A 61 7.19 6.82 -9.79
N GLU A 62 7.93 7.87 -9.45
CA GLU A 62 9.39 7.85 -9.49
C GLU A 62 9.95 6.83 -8.49
N ILE A 63 11.06 6.20 -8.85
CA ILE A 63 11.70 5.16 -8.01
C ILE A 63 12.07 5.73 -6.63
N SER A 64 12.47 7.01 -6.56
CA SER A 64 12.78 7.72 -5.31
C SER A 64 11.59 7.83 -4.36
N ASP A 65 10.36 7.79 -4.88
CA ASP A 65 9.13 7.97 -4.09
C ASP A 65 8.56 6.66 -3.57
N ILE A 66 9.09 5.50 -3.98
CA ILE A 66 8.66 4.17 -3.53
C ILE A 66 8.47 4.10 -2.00
N PRO A 67 9.41 4.57 -1.15
CA PRO A 67 9.25 4.54 0.31
C PRO A 67 7.95 5.18 0.79
N VAL A 68 7.56 6.30 0.18
CA VAL A 68 6.41 7.11 0.59
C VAL A 68 5.07 6.51 0.11
N TYR A 69 5.09 5.65 -0.89
CA TYR A 69 3.88 4.98 -1.39
C TYR A 69 3.67 3.58 -0.85
N PHE A 70 4.75 2.82 -0.63
CA PHE A 70 4.67 1.39 -0.34
C PHE A 70 5.15 1.00 1.06
N PHE A 71 5.92 1.86 1.73
CA PHE A 71 6.63 1.49 2.96
C PHE A 71 6.32 2.40 4.17
N ILE A 72 5.28 3.23 4.08
CA ILE A 72 4.77 3.96 5.26
C ILE A 72 4.12 2.95 6.20
N GLN A 73 4.64 2.80 7.41
CA GLN A 73 4.04 1.94 8.42
C GLN A 73 2.92 2.68 9.17
N LYS A 74 1.79 2.00 9.36
CA LYS A 74 0.71 2.47 10.22
C LYS A 74 1.12 2.24 11.67
N VAL A 75 1.68 3.26 12.30
CA VAL A 75 2.00 3.23 13.74
C VAL A 75 0.69 3.23 14.52
N SER A 76 0.34 2.07 15.08
CA SER A 76 -0.70 2.01 16.10
C SER A 76 -0.09 2.55 17.40
N LYS A 77 -0.76 3.51 18.05
CA LYS A 77 -0.35 3.99 19.38
C LYS A 77 -0.46 2.83 20.38
N THR A 78 0.55 1.99 20.49
CA THR A 78 0.72 1.13 21.64
C THR A 78 1.01 2.05 22.83
N LYS A 79 0.18 1.95 23.87
CA LYS A 79 0.23 2.79 25.07
C LYS A 79 1.68 2.92 25.55
N LEU A 80 2.15 4.15 25.73
CA LEU A 80 3.30 4.46 26.56
C LEU A 80 2.97 3.91 27.96
N SER A 81 3.45 2.72 28.31
CA SER A 81 3.65 2.41 29.72
C SER A 81 4.78 3.33 30.15
N ARG A 82 4.39 4.44 30.79
CA ARG A 82 5.28 5.13 31.69
C ARG A 82 5.72 4.08 32.71
N GLU A 83 6.99 3.71 32.68
CA GLU A 83 7.60 3.13 33.86
C GLU A 83 7.76 4.33 34.81
N ASP A 84 6.74 4.51 35.66
CA ASP A 84 6.78 5.45 36.77
C ASP A 84 7.78 4.90 37.80
N THR A 85 8.88 5.64 37.97
CA THR A 85 9.82 5.67 39.12
C THR A 85 10.80 4.52 39.27
#